data_AF-W1YWF8-F1
#
_entry.id   AF-W1YWF8-F1
#
_cell.length_a   1.000
_cell.length_b   1.000
_cell.length_c   1.000
_cell.angle_alpha   90.00
_cell.angle_beta   90.00
_cell.angle_gamma   90.00
#
_symmetry.space_group_name_H-M   'P 1'
#
loop_
_entity.id
_entity.type
_entity.pdbx_description
1 polymer ?
#
loop_
_entity_poly.entity_id
_entity_poly.type
_entity_poly.pdbx_seq_one_letter_code
_entity_poly.pdbx_strand_id
1 'polypeptide(L)'
;AGVWRNRSHDPLGSDTRGAAAYDESYADTRRWVEQGLLDYIAPQIYWPFSRSAARYDVLAKWWADVVKPTRTRLYIGIAFYKVGEPSKIEPDWMINGGVPELK
;
A
#
# COMPACT_ATOMS: atom_id res chain seq x y z
N ALA A 1 -0.15 -6.99 3.60
CA ALA A 1 -1.14 -5.99 3.17
C ALA A 1 -0.44 -4.68 2.79
N GLY A 2 -1.13 -3.74 2.14
CA GLY A 2 -0.57 -2.43 1.81
C GLY A 2 -0.41 -1.50 3.01
N VAL A 3 -1.28 -1.57 4.02
CA VAL A 3 -1.15 -0.82 5.27
C VAL A 3 -0.42 -1.70 6.30
N TRP A 4 0.70 -1.22 6.85
CA TRP A 4 1.35 -1.85 8.01
C TRP A 4 0.60 -1.49 9.29
N ARG A 5 0.51 -0.19 9.59
CA ARG A 5 -0.29 0.41 10.67
C ARG A 5 -0.84 1.77 10.25
N ASN A 6 -1.99 2.15 10.81
CA ASN A 6 -2.56 3.48 10.62
C ASN A 6 -1.91 4.48 11.58
N ARG A 7 -1.68 5.72 11.12
CA ARG A 7 -1.10 6.81 11.92
C ARG A 7 -1.84 7.06 13.24
N SER A 8 -3.15 6.82 13.28
CA SER A 8 -3.96 6.96 14.50
C SER A 8 -3.63 5.95 15.59
N HIS A 9 -3.01 4.81 15.25
CA HIS A 9 -2.60 3.77 16.20
C HIS A 9 -1.10 3.85 16.52
N ASP A 10 -0.31 4.33 15.57
CA ASP A 10 1.15 4.46 15.70
C ASP A 10 1.62 5.69 14.88
N PRO A 11 2.32 6.66 15.49
CA PRO A 11 2.78 7.85 14.76
C PRO A 11 3.73 7.54 13.59
N LEU A 12 4.35 6.36 13.57
CA LEU A 12 5.21 5.88 12.48
C LEU A 12 4.40 5.25 11.33
N GLY A 13 3.09 5.02 11.53
CA GLY A 13 2.19 4.47 10.54
C GLY A 13 1.89 5.42 9.37
N SER A 14 1.30 4.85 8.31
CA SER A 14 0.84 5.61 7.15
C SER A 14 -0.39 6.44 7.50
N ASP A 15 -0.59 7.57 6.81
CA ASP A 15 -1.79 8.40 6.96
C ASP A 15 -2.99 7.75 6.26
N THR A 16 -3.49 6.68 6.88
CA THR A 16 -4.54 5.79 6.36
C THR A 16 -5.52 5.41 7.47
N ARG A 17 -6.64 4.79 7.06
CA ARG A 17 -7.69 4.24 7.94
C ARG A 17 -8.08 2.82 7.48
N GLY A 18 -7.15 2.09 6.88
CA GLY A 18 -7.38 0.76 6.29
C GLY A 18 -7.09 -0.38 7.27
N ALA A 19 -7.42 -1.60 6.85
CA ALA A 19 -7.05 -2.82 7.58
C ALA A 19 -5.52 -2.95 7.68
N ALA A 20 -5.01 -3.04 8.91
CA ALA A 20 -3.59 -2.95 9.21
C ALA A 20 -2.97 -4.32 9.45
N ALA A 21 -1.92 -4.67 8.70
CA ALA A 21 -1.29 -6.00 8.78
C ALA A 21 -0.70 -6.32 10.17
N TYR A 22 -0.16 -5.31 10.85
CA TYR A 22 0.38 -5.48 12.20
C TYR A 22 -0.73 -5.85 13.20
N ASP A 23 -1.84 -5.12 13.17
CA ASP A 23 -2.89 -5.24 14.18
C ASP A 23 -3.81 -6.45 13.92
N GLU A 24 -4.04 -6.83 12.66
CA GLU A 24 -4.96 -7.92 12.29
C GLU A 24 -4.27 -9.25 12.01
N SER A 25 -3.01 -9.23 11.59
CA SER A 25 -2.29 -10.43 11.14
C SER A 25 -0.95 -10.65 11.84
N TYR A 26 -0.65 -9.84 12.86
CA TYR A 26 0.61 -9.91 13.62
C TYR A 26 1.86 -9.80 12.73
N ALA A 27 1.72 -9.16 11.56
CA ALA A 27 2.77 -9.04 10.56
C ALA A 27 3.49 -7.70 10.71
N ASP A 28 4.56 -7.69 11.51
CA ASP A 28 5.41 -6.52 11.72
C ASP A 28 6.41 -6.31 10.56
N THR A 29 5.84 -6.05 9.39
CA THR A 29 6.58 -5.89 8.13
C THR A 29 7.55 -4.71 8.15
N ARG A 30 7.26 -3.63 8.91
CA ARG A 30 8.21 -2.53 9.09
C ARG A 30 9.47 -3.00 9.80
N ARG A 31 9.33 -3.76 10.90
CA ARG A 31 10.49 -4.32 11.60
C ARG A 31 11.29 -5.28 10.73
N TRP A 32 10.63 -6.11 9.91
CA TRP A 32 11.31 -7.01 8.99
C TRP A 32 12.20 -6.24 8.00
N VAL A 33 11.71 -5.12 7.47
CA VAL A 33 12.47 -4.22 6.59
C VAL A 33 13.62 -3.55 7.33
N GLU A 34 13.36 -2.95 8.49
CA GLU A 34 14.36 -2.19 9.27
C GLU A 34 15.51 -3.07 9.76
N GLN A 35 15.23 -4.33 10.10
CA GLN A 35 16.23 -5.31 10.52
C GLN A 35 16.92 -6.02 9.34
N GLY A 36 16.49 -5.76 8.09
CA GLY A 36 17.05 -6.40 6.90
C GLY A 36 16.78 -7.91 6.84
N LEU A 37 15.65 -8.36 7.36
CA LEU A 37 15.27 -9.79 7.36
C LEU A 37 14.81 -10.29 5.98
N LEU A 38 14.58 -9.37 5.03
CA LEU A 38 14.06 -9.65 3.71
C LEU A 38 14.96 -9.02 2.63
N ASP A 39 15.17 -9.73 1.52
CA ASP A 39 15.83 -9.14 0.34
C ASP A 39 14.92 -8.16 -0.41
N TYR A 40 13.60 -8.33 -0.28
CA TYR A 40 12.59 -7.46 -0.85
C TYR A 40 11.28 -7.50 -0.08
N ILE A 41 10.46 -6.47 -0.27
CA ILE A 41 9.08 -6.40 0.20
C ILE A 41 8.16 -5.97 -0.94
N ALA A 42 6.96 -6.58 -0.98
CA ALA A 42 5.94 -6.30 -1.98
C ALA A 42 4.59 -5.92 -1.33
N PRO A 43 4.43 -4.68 -0.83
CA PRO A 43 3.16 -4.24 -0.26
C PRO A 43 2.05 -4.22 -1.31
N GLN A 44 0.89 -4.76 -0.93
CA GLN A 44 -0.30 -4.83 -1.76
C GLN A 44 -1.06 -3.50 -1.73
N ILE A 45 -0.73 -2.56 -2.62
CA ILE A 45 -1.38 -1.24 -2.69
C ILE A 45 -2.46 -1.29 -3.77
N TYR A 46 -3.60 -1.86 -3.40
CA TYR A 46 -4.68 -2.24 -4.31
C TYR A 46 -5.80 -1.21 -4.43
N TRP A 47 -5.49 0.05 -4.12
CA TRP A 47 -6.47 1.13 -4.03
C TRP A 47 -6.06 2.29 -4.93
N PRO A 48 -7.02 2.95 -5.59
CA PRO A 48 -6.73 4.07 -6.48
C PRO A 48 -6.44 5.37 -5.71
N PHE A 49 -6.07 6.42 -6.44
CA PHE A 49 -5.82 7.76 -5.89
C PHE A 49 -7.08 8.42 -5.30
N SER A 50 -8.29 8.06 -5.69
CA SER A 50 -9.51 8.57 -5.06
C SER A 50 -9.83 7.93 -3.70
N ARG A 51 -9.23 6.78 -3.36
CA ARG A 51 -9.56 6.04 -2.13
C ARG A 51 -8.89 6.67 -0.92
N SER A 52 -9.50 7.71 -0.36
CA SER A 52 -8.97 8.50 0.75
C SER A 52 -8.58 7.71 2.02
N ALA A 53 -9.14 6.52 2.24
CA ALA A 53 -8.81 5.67 3.40
C ALA A 53 -7.48 4.92 3.25
N ALA A 54 -7.01 4.69 2.02
CA ALA A 54 -5.82 3.89 1.71
C ALA A 54 -5.21 4.34 0.36
N ARG A 55 -5.00 5.65 0.20
CA ARG A 55 -4.66 6.27 -1.08
C ARG A 55 -3.32 5.77 -1.60
N TYR A 56 -3.24 5.47 -2.90
CA TYR A 56 -2.06 4.88 -3.53
C TYR A 56 -0.75 5.60 -3.20
N ASP A 57 -0.67 6.90 -3.50
CA ASP A 57 0.52 7.73 -3.34
C ASP A 57 0.98 7.85 -1.89
N VAL A 58 0.03 7.93 -0.94
CA VAL A 58 0.32 7.98 0.50
C VAL A 58 1.04 6.70 0.92
N LEU A 59 0.52 5.54 0.50
CA LEU A 59 1.12 4.25 0.83
C LEU A 59 2.43 4.01 0.09
N ALA A 60 2.49 4.31 -1.21
CA ALA A 60 3.68 4.12 -2.02
C ALA A 60 4.84 4.97 -1.48
N LYS A 61 4.58 6.24 -1.15
CA LYS A 61 5.55 7.12 -0.51
C LYS A 61 5.99 6.59 0.85
N TRP A 62 5.05 6.18 1.69
CA TRP A 62 5.37 5.68 3.03
C TRP A 62 6.28 4.44 2.96
N TRP A 63 5.99 3.48 2.08
CA TRP A 63 6.85 2.31 1.87
C TRP A 63 8.22 2.68 1.30
N ALA A 64 8.27 3.62 0.36
CA ALA A 64 9.54 4.13 -0.16
C ALA A 64 10.41 4.73 0.94
N ASP A 65 9.81 5.49 1.86
CA ASP A 65 10.52 6.07 3.01
C ASP A 65 11.01 4.99 4.00
N VAL A 66 10.22 3.93 4.22
CA VAL A 66 10.60 2.79 5.11
C VAL A 66 11.78 1.99 4.56
N VAL A 67 11.82 1.72 3.25
CA VAL A 67 12.92 0.94 2.65
C VAL A 67 14.19 1.75 2.41
N LYS A 68 14.06 3.08 2.24
CA LYS A 68 15.15 3.99 1.84
C LYS A 68 16.47 3.84 2.62
N PRO A 69 16.48 3.67 3.97
CA PRO A 69 17.72 3.50 4.72
C PRO A 69 18.24 2.05 4.75
N THR A 70 17.62 1.13 4.01
CA THR A 70 17.89 -0.32 4.09
C THR A 70 18.39 -0.89 2.76
N ARG A 71 18.75 -2.18 2.74
CA ARG A 71 19.04 -2.92 1.51
C ARG A 71 17.83 -3.67 0.94
N THR A 72 16.69 -3.63 1.63
CA THR A 72 15.46 -4.29 1.21
C THR A 72 14.90 -3.62 -0.03
N ARG A 73 14.70 -4.36 -1.12
CA ARG A 73 14.11 -3.81 -2.34
C ARG A 73 12.60 -3.63 -2.20
N LEU A 74 12.05 -2.59 -2.80
CA LEU A 74 10.61 -2.34 -2.82
C LEU A 74 10.03 -2.63 -4.21
N TYR A 75 8.99 -3.46 -4.25
CA TYR A 75 8.16 -3.68 -5.43
C TYR A 75 6.71 -3.38 -5.09
N ILE A 76 6.02 -2.52 -5.83
CA ILE A 76 4.61 -2.22 -5.52
C ILE A 76 3.72 -3.30 -6.11
N GLY A 77 2.91 -3.96 -5.27
CA GLY A 77 1.85 -4.85 -5.73
C GLY A 77 0.67 -4.03 -6.23
N ILE A 78 0.31 -4.18 -7.51
CA ILE A 78 -0.77 -3.44 -8.18
C ILE A 78 -1.93 -4.40 -8.48
N ALA A 79 -3.17 -3.95 -8.24
CA ALA A 79 -4.38 -4.73 -8.42
C ALA A 79 -4.90 -4.74 -9.87
N PHE A 80 -4.13 -5.27 -10.82
CA PHE A 80 -4.58 -5.33 -12.22
C PHE A 80 -5.89 -6.12 -12.42
N TYR A 81 -6.24 -7.03 -11.51
CA TYR A 81 -7.52 -7.73 -11.55
C TYR A 81 -8.75 -6.81 -11.34
N LYS A 82 -8.57 -5.59 -10.84
CA LYS A 82 -9.66 -4.61 -10.69
C LYS A 82 -9.87 -3.73 -11.92
N VAL A 83 -8.90 -3.70 -12.83
CA VAL A 83 -8.94 -2.86 -14.04
C VAL A 83 -10.10 -3.32 -14.92
N GLY A 84 -10.98 -2.38 -15.29
CA GLY A 84 -12.18 -2.69 -16.08
C GLY A 84 -13.30 -3.40 -15.31
N GLU A 85 -13.17 -3.55 -13.98
CA GLU A 85 -14.23 -4.09 -13.13
C GLU A 85 -15.04 -2.95 -12.47
N PRO A 86 -16.37 -2.87 -12.71
CA PRO A 86 -17.19 -1.81 -12.14
C PRO A 86 -17.23 -1.84 -10.61
N SER A 87 -16.94 -0.70 -9.98
CA SER A 87 -17.06 -0.52 -8.53
C SER A 87 -17.73 0.80 -8.19
N LYS A 88 -18.75 0.76 -7.32
CA LYS A 88 -19.43 1.97 -6.82
C LYS A 88 -18.53 2.82 -5.91
N ILE A 89 -17.58 2.18 -5.23
CA ILE A 89 -16.72 2.81 -4.22
C ILE A 89 -15.31 3.12 -4.75
N GLU A 90 -14.94 2.54 -5.89
CA GLU A 90 -13.66 2.73 -6.58
C GLU A 90 -13.90 2.85 -8.09
N PRO A 91 -14.64 3.88 -8.56
CA PRO A 91 -15.01 4.01 -9.97
C PRO A 91 -13.81 4.25 -10.89
N ASP A 92 -12.68 4.70 -10.35
CA ASP A 92 -11.44 5.01 -11.08
C ASP A 92 -10.98 3.84 -11.96
N TRP A 93 -11.10 2.60 -11.48
CA TRP A 93 -10.70 1.41 -12.24
C TRP A 93 -11.42 1.21 -13.59
N MET A 94 -12.48 1.98 -13.86
CA MET A 94 -13.21 1.99 -15.13
C MET A 94 -12.85 3.16 -16.06
N ILE A 95 -12.13 4.19 -15.58
CA ILE A 95 -11.86 5.40 -16.37
C ILE A 95 -11.05 5.01 -17.60
N ASN A 96 -11.55 5.32 -18.80
CA ASN A 96 -10.95 4.91 -20.07
C ASN A 96 -10.60 3.39 -20.13
N GLY A 97 -11.43 2.54 -19.51
CA GLY A 97 -11.17 1.10 -19.41
C GLY A 97 -10.09 0.71 -18.38
N GLY A 98 -9.76 1.61 -17.44
CA GLY A 98 -8.79 1.41 -16.36
C GLY A 98 -7.32 1.58 -16.76
N VAL A 99 -7.08 2.23 -17.92
CA VAL A 99 -5.75 2.53 -18.46
C VAL A 99 -5.02 3.68 -17.72
N PRO A 100 -5.68 4.74 -17.21
CA PRO A 100 -5.00 5.82 -16.48
C PRO A 100 -4.33 5.38 -15.19
N GLU A 101 -4.83 4.33 -14.53
CA GLU A 101 -4.27 3.77 -13.30
C GLU A 101 -2.93 3.03 -13.52
N LEU A 102 -2.55 2.81 -14.79
CA LEU A 102 -1.31 2.16 -15.21
C LEU A 102 -0.18 3.14 -15.54
N LYS A 103 -0.46 4.44 -15.60
CA LYS A 103 0.51 5.49 -15.95
C LYS A 103 1.07 6.19 -14.72
#